data_AF-A0A1J0WJX1-F1
#
_entry.id   AF-A0A1J0WJX1-F1
#
_cell.length_a   1.000
_cell.length_b   1.000
_cell.length_c   1.000
_cell.angle_alpha   90.00
_cell.angle_beta   90.00
_cell.angle_gamma   90.00
#
_symmetry.space_group_name_H-M   'P 1'
#
loop_
_entity.id
_entity.type
_entity.pdbx_description
1 polymer ?
#
loop_
_entity_poly.entity_id
_entity_poly.type
_entity_poly.pdbx_seq_one_letter_code
_entity_poly.pdbx_strand_id
1 'polypeptide(L)'
;MQRFTCPFCGPRDETEFHFAAEAAKVRPEPAPEVTDAAWADHLYGTDAPKGHAREVWVHLTCGEFFVMTRNTVTRDVADTEALPGRRA
;
A
#
# COMPACT_ATOMS: atom_id res chain seq x y z
N MET A 1 -8.37 -8.40 16.83
CA MET A 1 -8.57 -7.29 15.89
C MET A 1 -7.57 -6.19 16.19
N GLN A 2 -6.81 -5.74 15.21
CA GLN A 2 -6.03 -4.50 15.31
C GLN A 2 -6.90 -3.26 15.08
N ARG A 3 -6.37 -2.09 15.45
CA ARG A 3 -6.94 -0.79 15.08
C ARG A 3 -5.98 -0.09 14.12
N PHE A 4 -6.49 0.35 12.99
CA PHE A 4 -5.75 1.12 12.00
C PHE A 4 -6.21 2.57 12.02
N THR A 5 -5.30 3.50 11.80
CA THR A 5 -5.61 4.94 11.75
C THR A 5 -5.75 5.37 10.30
N CYS A 6 -6.96 5.70 9.88
CA CYS A 6 -7.16 6.37 8.60
C CYS A 6 -6.73 7.84 8.77
N PRO A 7 -5.84 8.40 7.91
CA PRO A 7 -5.43 9.80 8.00
C PRO A 7 -6.59 10.80 7.92
N PHE A 8 -7.73 10.37 7.36
CA PHE A 8 -8.91 11.19 7.14
C PHE A 8 -10.03 10.94 8.17
N CYS A 9 -10.09 9.74 8.77
CA CYS A 9 -11.20 9.31 9.62
C CYS A 9 -10.79 8.90 11.05
N GLY A 10 -9.49 8.91 11.35
CA GLY A 10 -8.94 8.50 12.64
C GLY A 10 -8.95 6.98 12.86
N PRO A 11 -8.81 6.54 14.13
CA PRO A 11 -8.69 5.12 14.48
C PRO A 11 -9.98 4.31 14.27
N ARG A 12 -9.92 3.29 13.42
CA ARG A 12 -11.03 2.37 13.08
C ARG A 12 -10.60 0.92 13.25
N ASP A 13 -11.58 0.00 13.19
CA ASP A 13 -11.31 -1.44 13.24
C ASP A 13 -10.65 -1.90 11.94
N GLU A 14 -9.66 -2.80 12.01
CA GLU A 14 -8.94 -3.31 10.83
C GLU A 14 -9.86 -3.92 9.76
N THR A 15 -11.05 -4.40 10.15
CA THR A 15 -12.03 -4.99 9.22
C THR A 15 -12.67 -3.97 8.26
N GLU A 16 -12.54 -2.67 8.52
CA GLU A 16 -12.98 -1.62 7.60
C GLU A 16 -12.01 -1.40 6.43
N PHE A 17 -10.84 -2.05 6.42
CA PHE A 17 -9.75 -1.76 5.49
C PHE A 17 -9.41 -2.94 4.59
N HIS A 18 -8.90 -2.63 3.40
CA HIS A 18 -8.39 -3.62 2.46
C HIS A 18 -6.97 -3.29 2.01
N PHE A 19 -6.11 -4.30 1.96
CA PHE A 19 -4.77 -4.18 1.42
C PHE A 19 -4.87 -4.00 -0.09
N ALA A 20 -4.21 -2.98 -0.64
CA ALA A 20 -4.26 -2.66 -2.06
C ALA A 20 -2.98 -3.08 -2.80
N ALA A 21 -1.81 -2.73 -2.26
CA ALA A 21 -0.52 -2.98 -2.90
C ALA A 21 0.66 -2.73 -1.95
N GLU A 22 1.86 -3.13 -2.36
CA GLU A 22 3.10 -2.58 -1.82
C GLU A 22 3.24 -1.11 -2.25
N ALA A 23 3.70 -0.25 -1.33
CA ALA A 23 3.93 1.15 -1.67
C ALA A 23 5.04 1.29 -2.72
N ALA A 24 4.94 2.32 -3.56
CA ALA A 24 5.91 2.63 -4.62
C ALA A 24 6.07 1.54 -5.72
N LYS A 25 5.12 0.61 -5.87
CA LYS A 25 5.06 -0.29 -7.02
C LYS A 25 4.60 0.46 -8.28
N VAL A 26 5.55 1.14 -8.94
CA VAL A 26 5.28 1.97 -10.12
C VAL A 26 5.10 1.10 -11.36
N ARG A 27 4.09 1.43 -12.17
CA ARG A 27 3.89 0.82 -13.48
C ARG A 27 5.04 1.26 -14.42
N PRO A 28 5.77 0.34 -15.05
CA PRO A 28 6.80 0.73 -15.99
C PRO A 28 6.17 1.37 -17.24
N GLU A 29 6.78 2.46 -17.69
CA GLU A 29 6.32 3.30 -18.81
C GLU A 29 7.54 3.75 -19.64
N PRO A 30 7.37 4.05 -20.94
CA PRO A 30 6.12 3.93 -21.70
C PRO A 30 5.84 2.46 -22.09
N ALA A 31 4.57 2.04 -22.03
CA ALA A 31 4.17 0.65 -22.23
C ALA A 31 4.73 -0.04 -23.50
N PRO A 32 4.87 0.62 -24.67
CA PRO A 32 5.42 -0.01 -25.87
C PRO A 32 6.90 -0.41 -25.78
N GLU A 33 7.64 0.15 -24.83
CA GLU A 33 9.08 -0.08 -24.66
C GLU A 33 9.40 -1.07 -23.53
N VAL A 34 8.38 -1.51 -22.79
CA VAL A 34 8.56 -2.42 -21.66
C VAL A 34 8.69 -3.86 -22.16
N THR A 35 9.76 -4.53 -21.76
CA THR A 35 9.96 -5.95 -22.05
C THR A 35 8.98 -6.84 -21.29
N ASP A 36 8.67 -8.02 -21.83
CA ASP A 36 7.84 -9.02 -21.14
C ASP A 36 8.35 -9.36 -19.73
N ALA A 37 9.68 -9.43 -19.56
CA ALA A 37 10.29 -9.70 -18.26
C ALA A 37 10.01 -8.59 -17.23
N ALA A 38 10.19 -7.33 -17.64
CA ALA A 38 9.88 -6.18 -16.79
C ALA A 38 8.38 -6.07 -16.51
N TRP A 39 7.54 -6.45 -17.48
CA TRP A 39 6.10 -6.50 -17.29
C TRP A 39 5.66 -7.59 -16.32
N ALA A 40 6.25 -8.78 -16.44
CA ALA A 40 6.01 -9.90 -15.53
C ALA A 40 6.44 -9.57 -14.10
N ASP A 41 7.59 -8.92 -13.92
CA ASP A 41 8.05 -8.46 -12.60
C ASP A 41 7.08 -7.42 -12.00
N HIS A 42 6.61 -6.46 -12.80
CA HIS A 42 5.58 -5.53 -12.33
C HIS A 42 4.27 -6.23 -11.96
N LEU A 43 3.81 -7.22 -12.73
CA LEU A 43 2.54 -7.89 -12.44
C LEU A 43 2.63 -8.83 -11.23
N TYR A 44 3.73 -9.57 -11.10
CA TYR A 44 3.82 -10.73 -10.19
C TYR A 44 4.92 -10.63 -9.14
N GLY A 45 5.92 -9.76 -9.35
CA GLY A 45 7.00 -9.50 -8.39
C GLY A 45 6.49 -8.79 -7.13
N THR A 46 7.15 -9.06 -6.01
CA THR A 46 6.85 -8.54 -4.67
C THR A 46 8.14 -8.53 -3.86
N ASP A 47 8.38 -7.44 -3.12
CA ASP A 47 9.54 -7.34 -2.24
C ASP A 47 9.37 -8.19 -0.97
N ALA A 48 8.11 -8.38 -0.53
CA ALA A 48 7.73 -9.17 0.65
C ALA A 48 8.66 -9.01 1.88
N PRO A 49 8.96 -7.77 2.32
CA PRO A 49 9.97 -7.56 3.36
C PRO A 49 9.56 -8.15 4.70
N LYS A 50 10.51 -8.81 5.36
CA LYS A 50 10.36 -9.28 6.75
C LYS A 50 10.73 -8.16 7.71
N GLY A 51 9.74 -7.59 8.41
CA GLY A 51 9.92 -6.43 9.28
C GLY A 51 9.05 -5.27 8.82
N HIS A 52 9.55 -4.04 8.89
CA HIS A 52 8.79 -2.87 8.46
C HIS A 52 8.56 -2.89 6.94
N ALA A 53 7.29 -2.87 6.55
CA ALA A 53 6.83 -2.75 5.18
C ALA A 53 6.01 -1.46 5.04
N ARG A 54 6.10 -0.82 3.87
CA ARG A 54 5.20 0.26 3.47
C ARG A 54 4.14 -0.33 2.55
N GLU A 55 2.90 -0.31 3.02
CA GLU A 55 1.75 -0.95 2.41
C GLU A 55 0.73 0.12 2.01
N VAL A 56 0.08 -0.01 0.86
CA VAL A 56 -1.06 0.82 0.46
C VAL A 56 -2.34 0.14 0.92
N TRP A 57 -3.17 0.87 1.64
CA TRP A 57 -4.47 0.42 2.15
C TRP A 57 -5.58 1.34 1.68
N VAL A 58 -6.78 0.79 1.50
CA VAL A 58 -8.01 1.54 1.27
C VAL A 58 -8.93 1.40 2.47
N HIS A 59 -9.47 2.52 2.95
CA HIS A 59 -10.52 2.51 3.96
C HIS A 59 -11.88 2.44 3.26
N LEU A 60 -12.51 1.27 3.27
CA LEU A 60 -13.68 0.99 2.42
C LEU A 60 -14.88 1.90 2.71
N THR A 61 -14.95 2.50 3.91
CA THR A 61 -16.06 3.39 4.27
C THR A 61 -15.91 4.83 3.73
N CYS A 62 -14.68 5.35 3.58
CA CYS A 62 -14.44 6.68 3.00
C CYS A 62 -13.91 6.64 1.56
N GLY A 63 -13.40 5.50 1.11
CA GLY A 63 -12.88 5.29 -0.25
C GLY A 63 -11.45 5.80 -0.48
N GLU A 64 -10.83 6.43 0.52
CA GLU A 64 -9.48 7.00 0.38
C GLU A 64 -8.38 5.93 0.52
N PHE A 65 -7.33 6.11 -0.29
CA PHE A 65 -6.11 5.32 -0.23
C PHE A 65 -5.05 6.03 0.59
N PHE A 66 -4.30 5.27 1.38
CA PHE A 66 -3.23 5.79 2.22
C PHE A 66 -2.10 4.77 2.36
N VAL A 67 -0.94 5.24 2.82
CA VAL A 67 0.20 4.36 3.10
C VAL A 67 0.23 4.07 4.60
N MET A 68 0.48 2.81 4.95
CA MET A 68 0.70 2.35 6.30
C MET A 68 2.08 1.71 6.40
N THR A 69 2.87 2.15 7.37
CA THR A 69 4.12 1.47 7.73
C THR A 69 3.83 0.47 8.83
N ARG A 70 3.96 -0.82 8.54
CA ARG A 70 3.60 -1.91 9.47
C ARG A 70 4.70 -2.95 9.53
N ASN A 71 4.97 -3.48 10.71
CA ASN A 71 5.88 -4.61 10.86
C ASN A 71 5.15 -5.91 10.49
N THR A 72 5.56 -6.58 9.42
CA THR A 72 4.92 -7.80 8.90
C THR A 72 5.06 -9.01 9.82
N VAL A 73 5.95 -8.95 10.82
CA VAL A 73 6.17 -10.01 11.82
C VAL A 73 5.35 -9.76 13.08
N THR A 74 5.49 -8.58 13.69
CA THR A 74 4.81 -8.26 14.97
C THR A 74 3.39 -7.74 14.75
N ARG A 75 3.08 -7.30 13.53
CA ARG A 75 1.87 -6.58 13.12
C ARG A 75 1.75 -5.18 13.69
N ASP A 76 2.78 -4.63 14.32
CA ASP A 76 2.74 -3.28 14.85
C ASP A 76 2.64 -2.26 13.73
N VAL A 77 1.71 -1.31 13.85
CA VAL A 77 1.57 -0.18 12.95
C VAL A 77 2.44 0.96 13.48
N ALA A 78 3.45 1.34 12.71
CA ALA A 78 4.38 2.39 13.08
C ALA A 78 3.89 3.78 12.65
N ASP A 79 3.27 3.88 11.45
CA ASP A 79 2.83 5.16 10.90
C ASP A 79 1.73 5.00 9.83
N THR A 80 0.96 6.07 9.59
CA THR A 80 -0.06 6.17 8.54
C THR A 80 -0.02 7.56 7.91
N GLU A 81 0.11 7.62 6.58
CA GLU A 81 0.23 8.87 5.83
C GLU A 81 -0.71 8.88 4.61
N ALA A 82 -1.28 10.04 4.28
CA ALA A 82 -2.09 10.19 3.08
C ALA A 82 -1.26 9.87 1.84
N LEU A 83 -1.80 9.04 0.92
CA LEU A 83 -1.13 8.78 -0.34
C LEU A 83 -1.24 10.03 -1.22
N PRO A 84 -0.12 10.68 -1.60
CA PRO A 84 -0.20 11.87 -2.43
C PRO A 84 -0.79 11.51 -3.80
N GLY A 85 -1.74 12.31 -4.26
CA GLY A 85 -2.24 12.21 -5.63
C GLY A 85 -1.08 12.39 -6.63
N ARG A 86 -1.18 11.75 -7.80
CA ARG A 86 -0.23 11.98 -8.90
C ARG A 86 -0.18 13.48 -9.18
N ARG A 87 0.99 14.11 -9.00
CA ARG A 87 1.24 15.44 -9.56
C ARG A 87 1.18 15.30 -11.07
N ALA A 88 0.33 16.11 -11.70
CA ALA A 88 0.23 16.22 -13.16
C ALA A 88 1.55 16.66 -13.78
#